data_AF-M7XGU8-F1
#
_entry.id   AF-M7XGU8-F1
#
_cell.length_a   1.000
_cell.length_b   1.000
_cell.length_c   1.000
_cell.angle_alpha   90.00
_cell.angle_beta   90.00
_cell.angle_gamma   90.00
#
_symmetry.space_group_name_H-M   'P 1'
#
loop_
_entity.id
_entity.type
_entity.pdbx_description
1 polymer ?
#
loop_
_entity_poly.entity_id
_entity_poly.type
_entity_poly.pdbx_seq_one_letter_code
_entity_poly.pdbx_strand_id
1 'polypeptide(L)'
;MDELILMTILNKQHITMKDTQKLIYILLGLPMIIYPFVLLANMMSASGFASKASDLKLFVVNGFLWSSLLYPISYLLALIPSIKKRKYGFTVPLIHLVIVLVFFGLWAYLD
;
A
#
# COMPACT_ATOMS: atom_id res chain seq x y z
N MET A 1 -8.16 19.17 -41.02
CA MET A 1 -6.84 19.28 -40.36
C MET A 1 -6.98 19.28 -38.84
N ASP A 2 -8.00 19.93 -38.30
CA ASP A 2 -8.26 20.00 -36.84
C ASP A 2 -8.66 18.66 -36.19
N GLU A 3 -9.43 17.79 -36.87
CA GLU A 3 -9.79 16.47 -36.32
C GLU A 3 -8.58 15.54 -36.14
N LEU A 4 -7.60 15.60 -37.05
CA LEU A 4 -6.40 14.76 -36.98
C LEU A 4 -5.52 15.18 -35.78
N ILE A 5 -5.44 16.48 -35.52
CA ILE A 5 -4.72 17.04 -34.36
C ILE A 5 -5.44 16.64 -33.06
N LEU A 6 -6.77 16.76 -33.02
CA LEU A 6 -7.58 16.36 -31.87
C LEU A 6 -7.45 14.87 -31.54
N MET A 7 -7.55 14.00 -32.55
CA MET A 7 -7.36 12.56 -32.42
C MET A 7 -5.97 12.20 -31.88
N THR A 8 -4.94 12.91 -32.33
CA THR A 8 -3.55 12.70 -31.87
C THR A 8 -3.39 13.09 -30.41
N ILE A 9 -3.99 14.21 -29.98
CA ILE A 9 -3.96 14.67 -28.59
C ILE A 9 -4.69 13.67 -27.67
N LEU A 10 -5.90 13.23 -28.04
CA LEU A 10 -6.68 12.28 -27.26
C LEU A 10 -5.99 10.92 -27.11
N ASN A 11 -5.40 10.40 -28.19
CA ASN A 11 -4.66 9.14 -28.14
C ASN A 11 -3.44 9.25 -27.22
N LYS A 12 -2.69 10.36 -27.32
CA LYS A 12 -1.53 10.61 -26.46
C LYS A 12 -1.92 10.69 -24.98
N GLN A 13 -3.01 11.39 -24.64
CA GLN A 13 -3.56 11.49 -23.28
C GLN A 13 -3.99 10.13 -22.71
N HIS A 14 -4.61 9.28 -23.55
CA HIS A 14 -5.05 7.96 -23.13
C HIS A 14 -3.87 6.99 -22.89
N ILE A 15 -2.81 7.09 -23.70
CA ILE A 15 -1.58 6.31 -23.50
C ILE A 15 -0.90 6.73 -22.20
N THR A 16 -0.68 8.03 -21.97
CA THR A 16 -0.05 8.51 -20.73
C THR A 16 -0.81 8.09 -19.48
N MET A 17 -2.15 8.18 -19.47
CA MET A 17 -2.96 7.74 -18.33
C MET A 17 -2.80 6.25 -18.00
N LYS A 18 -2.73 5.38 -19.01
CA LYS A 18 -2.53 3.93 -18.82
C LYS A 18 -1.16 3.62 -18.22
N ASP A 19 -0.13 4.34 -18.66
CA ASP A 19 1.23 4.13 -18.17
C ASP A 19 1.41 4.67 -16.74
N THR A 20 0.76 5.78 -16.39
CA THR A 20 0.71 6.27 -15.00
C THR A 20 0.06 5.25 -14.06
N GLN A 21 -1.07 4.64 -14.44
CA GLN A 21 -1.72 3.64 -13.59
C GLN A 21 -0.85 2.41 -13.37
N LYS A 22 -0.17 1.92 -14.41
CA LYS A 22 0.78 0.80 -14.26
C LYS A 22 1.91 1.14 -13.29
N LEU A 23 2.49 2.34 -13.40
CA LEU A 23 3.54 2.79 -12.51
C LEU A 23 3.06 2.83 -11.05
N ILE A 24 1.85 3.34 -10.79
CA ILE A 24 1.25 3.36 -9.45
C ILE A 24 1.11 1.94 -8.89
N TYR A 25 0.62 0.98 -9.67
CA TYR A 25 0.52 -0.41 -9.20
C TYR A 25 1.90 -1.01 -8.89
N ILE A 26 2.92 -0.75 -9.72
CA ILE A 26 4.29 -1.23 -9.46
C ILE A 26 4.81 -0.65 -8.14
N LEU A 27 4.63 0.66 -7.92
CA LEU A 27 5.06 1.33 -6.69
C LEU A 27 4.31 0.80 -5.46
N LEU A 28 3.01 0.54 -5.57
CA LEU A 28 2.21 -0.07 -4.51
C LEU A 28 2.53 -1.56 -4.29
N GLY A 29 3.09 -2.26 -5.28
CA GLY A 29 3.55 -3.64 -5.15
C GLY A 29 4.91 -3.78 -4.45
N LEU A 30 5.72 -2.72 -4.45
CA LEU A 30 7.06 -2.70 -3.85
C LEU A 30 7.06 -3.01 -2.33
N PRO A 31 6.14 -2.40 -1.54
CA PRO A 31 5.95 -2.78 -0.14
C PRO A 31 5.71 -4.27 0.08
N MET A 32 5.04 -4.98 -0.83
CA MET A 32 4.73 -6.41 -0.66
C MET A 32 5.98 -7.29 -0.53
N ILE A 33 7.10 -6.86 -1.12
CA ILE A 33 8.39 -7.56 -1.05
C ILE A 33 9.14 -7.23 0.24
N ILE A 34 9.07 -5.98 0.68
CA ILE A 34 9.83 -5.47 1.83
C ILE A 34 9.12 -5.79 3.16
N TYR A 35 7.79 -5.75 3.19
CA TYR A 35 6.99 -5.90 4.41
C TYR A 35 7.23 -7.20 5.19
N PRO A 36 7.39 -8.38 4.57
CA PRO A 36 7.69 -9.61 5.31
C PRO A 36 8.98 -9.51 6.14
N PHE A 37 10.01 -8.82 5.63
CA PHE A 37 11.27 -8.63 6.34
C PHE A 37 11.13 -7.62 7.48
N VAL A 38 10.40 -6.52 7.24
CA VAL A 38 10.09 -5.52 8.27
C VAL A 38 9.27 -6.16 9.39
N LEU A 39 8.23 -6.92 9.05
CA LEU A 39 7.39 -7.65 9.99
C LEU A 39 8.23 -8.62 10.84
N LEU A 40 9.13 -9.39 10.22
CA LEU A 40 10.00 -10.32 10.93
C LEU A 40 10.94 -9.61 11.91
N ALA A 41 11.64 -8.56 11.47
CA ALA A 41 12.52 -7.77 12.33
C ALA A 41 11.76 -7.19 13.53
N ASN A 42 10.53 -6.73 13.26
CA ASN A 42 9.63 -6.15 14.22
C ASN A 42 9.08 -7.18 15.22
N MET A 43 8.68 -8.38 14.78
CA MET A 43 8.28 -9.48 15.66
C MET A 43 9.42 -9.94 16.56
N MET A 44 10.65 -9.99 16.03
CA MET A 44 11.84 -10.33 16.80
C MET A 44 12.11 -9.27 17.88
N SER A 45 12.03 -7.98 17.53
CA SER A 45 12.12 -6.88 18.51
C SER A 45 11.04 -6.97 19.58
N ALA A 46 9.77 -7.12 19.18
CA ALA A 46 8.62 -7.17 20.08
C ALA A 46 8.67 -8.33 21.10
N SER A 47 9.24 -9.48 20.72
CA SER A 47 9.41 -10.62 21.64
C SER A 47 10.35 -10.34 22.82
N GLY A 48 11.22 -9.33 22.71
CA GLY A 48 12.08 -8.88 23.81
C GLY A 48 11.39 -7.96 24.84
N PHE A 49 10.22 -7.38 24.52
CA PHE A 49 9.57 -6.33 25.32
C PHE A 49 8.32 -6.76 26.09
N ALA A 50 7.95 -8.05 26.02
CA ALA A 50 6.64 -8.55 26.45
C ALA A 50 6.30 -8.34 27.94
N SER A 51 7.27 -8.10 28.84
CA SER A 51 6.96 -7.99 30.29
C SER A 51 6.67 -6.56 30.80
N LYS A 52 6.83 -5.51 29.99
CA LYS A 52 6.64 -4.10 30.44
C LYS A 52 5.91 -3.18 29.44
N ALA A 53 5.35 -3.71 28.35
CA ALA A 53 4.67 -2.89 27.36
C ALA A 53 3.31 -2.37 27.88
N SER A 54 2.99 -1.11 27.58
CA SER A 54 1.66 -0.54 27.86
C SER A 54 0.60 -1.11 26.90
N ASP A 55 -0.67 -1.11 27.32
CA ASP A 55 -1.80 -1.59 26.50
C ASP A 55 -1.87 -0.89 25.14
N LEU A 56 -1.54 0.42 25.10
CA LEU A 56 -1.47 1.19 23.85
C LEU A 56 -0.38 0.66 22.92
N LYS A 57 0.80 0.34 23.45
CA LYS A 57 1.92 -0.21 22.67
C LYS A 57 1.56 -1.58 22.09
N LEU A 58 0.91 -2.44 22.88
CA LEU A 58 0.41 -3.73 22.40
C LEU A 58 -0.65 -3.58 21.30
N PHE A 59 -1.56 -2.61 21.44
CA PHE A 59 -2.55 -2.31 20.39
C PHE A 59 -1.89 -1.85 19.09
N VAL A 60 -0.92 -0.94 19.18
CA VAL A 60 -0.21 -0.40 18.01
C VAL A 60 0.60 -1.48 17.30
N VAL A 61 1.34 -2.32 18.04
CA VAL A 61 2.11 -3.44 17.48
C VAL A 61 1.19 -4.44 16.80
N ASN A 62 0.09 -4.86 17.45
CA ASN A 62 -0.87 -5.78 16.84
C ASN A 62 -1.55 -5.16 15.62
N GLY A 63 -1.93 -3.89 15.67
CA GLY A 63 -2.51 -3.14 14.54
C GLY A 63 -1.54 -3.07 13.36
N PHE A 64 -0.26 -2.83 13.61
CA PHE A 64 0.79 -2.88 12.59
C PHE A 64 0.92 -4.27 11.98
N LEU A 65 0.98 -5.32 12.81
CA LEU A 65 1.11 -6.71 12.34
C LEU A 65 -0.06 -7.12 11.44
N TRP A 66 -1.30 -6.88 11.90
CA TRP A 66 -2.51 -7.23 11.14
C TRP A 66 -2.65 -6.43 9.85
N SER A 67 -2.43 -5.12 9.89
CA SER A 67 -2.52 -4.29 8.67
C SER A 67 -1.43 -4.62 7.65
N SER A 68 -0.20 -4.91 8.11
CA SER A 68 0.88 -5.41 7.26
C SER A 68 0.55 -6.76 6.61
N LEU A 69 -0.06 -7.68 7.37
CA LEU A 69 -0.44 -9.00 6.88
C LEU A 69 -1.61 -8.95 5.89
N LEU A 70 -2.56 -8.03 6.09
CA LEU A 70 -3.72 -7.85 5.22
C LEU A 70 -3.40 -7.00 3.98
N TYR A 71 -2.28 -6.26 3.98
CA TYR A 71 -1.89 -5.43 2.85
C TYR A 71 -1.74 -6.21 1.52
N PRO A 72 -1.03 -7.36 1.44
CA PRO A 72 -0.98 -8.19 0.24
C PRO A 72 -2.35 -8.57 -0.30
N ILE A 73 -3.30 -8.91 0.59
CA ILE A 73 -4.66 -9.27 0.20
C ILE A 73 -5.35 -8.07 -0.45
N SER A 74 -5.27 -6.88 0.16
CA SER A 74 -5.88 -5.67 -0.40
C SER A 74 -5.27 -5.27 -1.75
N TYR A 75 -3.97 -5.48 -1.93
CA TYR A 75 -3.28 -5.23 -3.19
C TYR A 75 -3.70 -6.22 -4.29
N LEU A 76 -3.79 -7.51 -3.97
CA LEU A 76 -4.29 -8.54 -4.88
C LEU A 76 -5.74 -8.30 -5.30
N LEU A 77 -6.60 -7.88 -4.37
CA LEU A 77 -7.97 -7.48 -4.68
C LEU A 77 -8.00 -6.30 -5.67
N ALA A 78 -7.12 -5.32 -5.51
CA ALA A 78 -7.04 -4.17 -6.41
C ALA A 78 -6.51 -4.50 -7.82
N LEU A 79 -5.87 -5.65 -8.00
CA LEU A 79 -5.43 -6.16 -9.30
C LEU A 79 -6.55 -6.85 -10.09
N ILE A 80 -7.67 -7.20 -9.45
CA ILE A 80 -8.82 -7.84 -10.11
C ILE A 80 -9.30 -6.94 -11.26
N PRO A 81 -9.51 -7.45 -12.49
CA PRO A 81 -9.84 -6.62 -13.66
C PRO A 81 -11.06 -5.70 -13.47
N SER A 82 -12.06 -6.14 -12.69
CA SER A 82 -13.26 -5.36 -12.38
C SER A 82 -12.99 -4.14 -11.47
N ILE A 83 -11.92 -4.18 -10.68
CA ILE A 83 -11.49 -3.12 -9.78
C ILE A 83 -10.39 -2.29 -10.44
N LYS A 84 -9.41 -2.95 -11.07
CA LYS A 84 -8.28 -2.33 -11.79
C LYS A 84 -8.71 -1.38 -12.91
N LYS A 85 -9.82 -1.68 -13.61
CA LYS A 85 -10.36 -0.82 -14.67
C LYS A 85 -11.09 0.42 -14.15
N ARG A 86 -11.35 0.51 -12.84
CA ARG A 86 -11.99 1.70 -12.25
C ARG A 86 -10.99 2.85 -12.21
N LYS A 87 -11.49 4.08 -12.42
CA LYS A 87 -10.69 5.32 -12.40
C LYS A 87 -9.76 5.44 -11.17
N TYR A 88 -10.22 4.89 -10.03
CA TYR A 88 -9.52 4.93 -8.74
C TYR A 88 -9.32 3.53 -8.13
N GLY A 89 -9.13 2.51 -8.97
CA GLY A 89 -8.91 1.12 -8.50
C GLY A 89 -7.70 0.95 -7.57
N PHE A 90 -6.70 1.84 -7.68
CA PHE A 90 -5.51 1.87 -6.84
C PHE A 90 -5.72 2.52 -5.45
N THR A 91 -6.86 3.17 -5.21
CA THR A 91 -7.10 3.89 -3.94
C THR A 91 -7.22 2.95 -2.75
N VAL A 92 -7.74 1.72 -2.95
CA VAL A 92 -7.85 0.72 -1.87
C VAL A 92 -6.47 0.35 -1.29
N PRO A 93 -5.49 -0.10 -2.10
CA PRO A 93 -4.15 -0.40 -1.58
C PRO A 93 -3.43 0.87 -1.11
N LEU A 94 -3.69 2.04 -1.72
CA LEU A 94 -3.11 3.30 -1.25
C LEU A 94 -3.57 3.65 0.18
N ILE A 95 -4.88 3.59 0.47
CA ILE A 95 -5.42 3.83 1.80
C ILE A 95 -4.86 2.82 2.80
N HIS A 96 -4.81 1.54 2.41
CA HIS A 96 -4.26 0.51 3.28
C HIS A 96 -2.78 0.79 3.60
N LEU A 97 -1.98 1.17 2.59
CA LEU A 97 -0.58 1.54 2.79
C LEU A 97 -0.45 2.69 3.81
N VAL A 98 -1.30 3.72 3.71
CA VAL A 98 -1.33 4.83 4.68
C VAL A 98 -1.61 4.33 6.09
N ILE A 99 -2.57 3.42 6.27
CA ILE A 99 -2.87 2.81 7.58
C ILE A 99 -1.63 2.10 8.13
N VAL A 100 -0.94 1.30 7.31
CA VAL A 100 0.25 0.58 7.78
C VAL A 100 1.37 1.54 8.16
N LEU A 101 1.58 2.62 7.38
CA LEU A 101 2.56 3.66 7.69
C LEU A 101 2.23 4.42 8.99
N VAL A 102 0.94 4.67 9.27
CA VAL A 102 0.50 5.28 10.53
C VAL A 102 0.83 4.38 11.71
N PHE A 103 0.49 3.09 11.64
CA PHE A 103 0.80 2.14 12.71
C PHE A 103 2.32 1.99 12.91
N PHE A 104 3.10 1.97 11.82
CA PHE A 104 4.55 1.95 11.88
C PHE A 104 5.12 3.19 12.58
N GLY A 105 4.67 4.38 12.18
CA GLY A 105 5.11 5.64 12.78
C GLY A 105 4.72 5.76 14.26
N LEU A 106 3.51 5.34 14.62
CA LEU A 106 3.07 5.27 16.02
C LEU A 106 3.92 4.30 16.82
N TRP A 107 4.28 3.15 16.26
CA TRP A 107 5.15 2.22 16.94
C TRP A 107 6.55 2.81 17.14
N ALA A 108 7.16 3.35 16.09
CA ALA A 108 8.48 3.98 16.18
C ALA A 108 8.54 5.15 17.17
N TYR A 109 7.40 5.80 17.46
CA TYR A 109 7.28 6.84 18.49
C TYR A 109 7.11 6.28 19.91
N LEU A 110 6.53 5.08 20.06
CA LEU A 110 6.29 4.40 21.34
C LEU A 110 7.41 3.43 21.75
N ASP A 111 8.37 3.17 20.86
CA ASP A 111 9.64 2.51 21.14
C ASP A 111 10.67 3.50 21.69
#